data_AF-A0A3M6TUJ8-F1
#
_entry.id   AF-A0A3M6TUJ8-F1
#
_cell.length_a   1.000
_cell.length_b   1.000
_cell.length_c   1.000
_cell.angle_alpha   90.00
_cell.angle_beta   90.00
_cell.angle_gamma   90.00
#
_symmetry.space_group_name_H-M   'P 1'
#
loop_
_entity.id
_entity.type
_entity.pdbx_description
1 polymer ?
#
loop_
_entity_poly.entity_id
_entity_poly.type
_entity_poly.pdbx_seq_one_letter_code
_entity_poly.pdbx_strand_id
1 'polypeptide(L)'
;MLLFKSHHMRPKLQFVNEKLVPNLLPFNGANPRSVVIMDNAAIHHSQRVVDAINASGALLIFLPPYSPNLMPCEGVIALAKSWIRENDLVWEQCDEPENMVFEAFMQIADEDITNYIRHSEYL
;
A
#
# COMPACT_ATOMS: atom_id res chain seq x y z
N MET A 1 -0.66 2.70 0.36
CA MET A 1 0.22 3.66 -0.34
C MET A 1 0.90 4.57 0.68
N LEU A 2 2.18 4.31 0.98
CA LEU A 2 3.03 5.24 1.73
C LEU A 2 3.59 6.27 0.74
N LEU A 3 3.10 7.51 0.86
CA LEU A 3 3.48 8.61 -0.01
C LEU A 3 4.80 9.23 0.50
N PHE A 4 5.94 8.65 0.13
CA PHE A 4 7.24 9.26 0.40
C PHE A 4 7.48 10.42 -0.55
N LYS A 5 7.11 11.65 -0.16
CA LYS A 5 7.72 12.87 -0.70
C LYS A 5 9.06 13.11 -0.01
N SER A 6 10.06 12.32 -0.38
CA SER A 6 11.45 12.63 -0.07
C SER A 6 12.30 12.22 -1.26
N HIS A 7 13.16 13.13 -1.72
CA HIS A 7 14.10 12.94 -2.83
C HIS A 7 15.20 11.89 -2.53
N HIS A 8 14.95 10.92 -1.66
CA HIS A 8 15.92 9.92 -1.24
C HIS A 8 15.36 8.54 -1.57
N MET A 9 16.01 7.83 -2.51
CA MET A 9 15.66 6.47 -2.92
C MET A 9 15.94 5.38 -1.85
N ARG A 10 16.69 5.73 -0.79
CA ARG A 10 17.16 4.79 0.26
C ARG A 10 16.04 4.22 1.16
N PRO A 11 15.05 5.00 1.65
CA PRO A 11 14.00 4.47 2.53
C PRO A 11 13.08 3.46 1.83
N LYS A 12 12.87 3.60 0.52
CA LYS A 12 11.96 2.74 -0.25
C LYS A 12 12.48 1.32 -0.42
N LEU A 13 13.75 1.16 -0.81
CA LEU A 13 14.35 -0.17 -0.94
C LEU A 13 14.48 -0.86 0.41
N GLN A 14 14.83 -0.10 1.45
CA GLN A 14 14.89 -0.61 2.81
C GLN A 14 13.54 -1.17 3.26
N PHE A 15 12.45 -0.40 3.10
CA PHE A 15 11.10 -0.88 3.39
C PHE A 15 10.76 -2.14 2.60
N VAL A 16 11.08 -2.18 1.31
CA VAL A 16 10.81 -3.36 0.47
C VAL A 16 11.52 -4.59 1.02
N ASN A 17 12.81 -4.49 1.33
CA ASN A 17 13.60 -5.61 1.82
C ASN A 17 13.21 -6.05 3.25
N GLU A 18 12.93 -5.10 4.13
CA GLU A 18 12.74 -5.39 5.57
C GLU A 18 11.28 -5.64 5.95
N LYS A 19 10.33 -5.09 5.19
CA LYS A 19 8.90 -5.11 5.55
C LYS A 19 8.04 -5.80 4.50
N LEU A 20 8.29 -5.61 3.21
CA LEU A 20 7.46 -6.22 2.16
C LEU A 20 7.91 -7.65 1.82
N VAL A 21 9.14 -7.82 1.32
CA VAL A 21 9.69 -9.09 0.82
C VAL A 21 9.53 -10.24 1.82
N PRO A 22 9.76 -10.06 3.15
CA PRO A 22 9.59 -11.16 4.11
C PRO A 22 8.16 -11.73 4.19
N ASN A 23 7.16 -10.98 3.71
CA ASN A 23 5.76 -11.39 3.73
C ASN A 23 5.28 -11.99 2.39
N LEU A 24 6.10 -11.91 1.34
CA LEU A 24 5.76 -12.37 0.00
C LEU A 24 5.99 -13.88 -0.15
N LEU A 25 5.15 -14.52 -0.95
CA LEU A 25 5.31 -15.93 -1.35
C LEU A 25 5.45 -16.04 -2.87
N PRO A 26 6.09 -17.10 -3.39
CA PRO A 26 6.22 -17.29 -4.83
C PRO A 26 4.87 -17.41 -5.54
N PHE A 27 4.74 -16.78 -6.71
CA PHE A 27 3.55 -16.87 -7.54
C PHE A 27 3.49 -18.22 -8.26
N ASN A 28 2.57 -19.08 -7.82
CA ASN A 28 2.34 -20.41 -8.39
C ASN A 28 0.84 -20.71 -8.60
N GLY A 29 -0.02 -19.70 -8.50
CA GLY A 29 -1.48 -19.84 -8.59
C GLY A 29 -2.20 -20.33 -7.33
N ALA A 30 -1.47 -20.68 -6.26
CA ALA A 30 -2.06 -21.18 -5.00
C ALA A 30 -1.65 -20.37 -3.76
N ASN A 31 -0.45 -19.78 -3.76
CA ASN A 31 0.07 -19.08 -2.59
C ASN A 31 -0.60 -17.71 -2.39
N PRO A 32 -1.02 -17.37 -1.14
CA PRO A 32 -1.45 -16.02 -0.82
C PRO A 32 -0.25 -15.06 -0.84
N ARG A 33 -0.50 -13.74 -0.88
CA ARG A 33 0.56 -12.69 -0.86
C ARG A 33 1.64 -12.91 -1.92
N SER A 34 1.25 -13.39 -3.10
CA SER A 34 2.16 -13.73 -4.18
C SER A 34 2.13 -12.75 -5.36
N VAL A 35 1.27 -11.74 -5.30
CA VAL A 35 1.16 -10.67 -6.30
C VAL A 35 1.34 -9.32 -5.62
N VAL A 36 2.21 -8.49 -6.18
CA VAL A 36 2.41 -7.09 -5.77
C VAL A 36 1.91 -6.19 -6.89
N ILE A 37 0.94 -5.34 -6.59
CA ILE A 37 0.42 -4.33 -7.52
C ILE A 37 1.03 -2.98 -7.14
N MET A 38 1.66 -2.30 -8.10
CA MET A 38 2.29 -1.00 -7.92
C MET A 38 1.67 0.07 -8.83
N ASP A 39 1.56 1.29 -8.30
CA ASP A 39 1.26 2.47 -9.10
C ASP A 39 2.34 2.67 -10.19
N ASN A 40 1.94 3.27 -11.31
CA ASN A 40 2.80 3.48 -12.47
C ASN A 40 3.61 4.79 -12.44
N ALA A 41 3.51 5.62 -11.39
CA ALA A 41 4.31 6.84 -11.34
C ALA A 41 5.82 6.52 -11.42
N ALA A 42 6.57 7.36 -12.12
CA ALA A 42 7.99 7.14 -12.40
C ALA A 42 8.84 6.85 -11.14
N ILE A 43 8.45 7.39 -9.99
CA ILE A 43 9.11 7.14 -8.69
C ILE A 43 8.99 5.68 -8.21
N HIS A 44 8.11 4.87 -8.80
CA HIS A 44 7.92 3.45 -8.53
C HIS A 44 8.79 2.53 -9.38
N HIS A 45 9.43 3.03 -10.44
CA HIS A 45 10.26 2.25 -11.36
C HIS A 45 11.73 2.12 -10.94
N SER A 46 11.99 2.03 -9.63
CA SER A 46 13.35 1.76 -9.15
C SER A 46 13.72 0.31 -9.46
N GLN A 47 14.71 0.10 -10.32
CA GLN A 47 15.16 -1.25 -10.72
C GLN A 47 15.50 -2.11 -9.50
N ARG A 48 16.16 -1.55 -8.47
CA ARG A 48 16.49 -2.29 -7.25
C ARG A 48 15.27 -2.79 -6.49
N VAL A 49 14.15 -2.06 -6.54
CA VAL A 49 12.89 -2.48 -5.91
C VAL A 49 12.25 -3.59 -6.73
N VAL A 50 12.24 -3.45 -8.06
CA VAL A 50 11.75 -4.48 -8.99
C VAL A 50 12.53 -5.79 -8.80
N ASP A 51 13.85 -5.71 -8.76
CA ASP A 51 14.73 -6.88 -8.57
C ASP A 51 14.48 -7.56 -7.22
N ALA A 52 14.33 -6.78 -6.14
CA ALA A 52 14.08 -7.32 -4.80
C ALA A 52 12.73 -8.07 -4.70
N ILE A 53 11.67 -7.54 -5.32
CA ILE A 53 10.35 -8.21 -5.35
C ILE A 53 10.41 -9.45 -6.23
N ASN A 54 10.98 -9.36 -7.44
CA ASN A 54 11.08 -10.51 -8.34
C ASN A 54 11.94 -11.64 -7.74
N ALA A 55 12.99 -11.31 -6.98
CA ALA A 55 13.84 -12.29 -6.30
C ALA A 55 13.10 -13.11 -5.24
N SER A 56 11.98 -12.62 -4.69
CA SER A 56 11.12 -13.40 -3.79
C SER A 56 10.24 -14.41 -4.53
N GLY A 57 10.23 -14.39 -5.86
CA GLY A 57 9.35 -15.19 -6.71
C GLY A 57 7.91 -14.66 -6.81
N ALA A 58 7.61 -13.51 -6.21
CA ALA A 58 6.30 -12.87 -6.34
C ALA A 58 6.13 -12.22 -7.72
N LEU A 59 4.89 -12.14 -8.20
CA LEU A 59 4.54 -11.46 -9.43
C LEU A 59 4.39 -9.96 -9.17
N LEU A 60 5.21 -9.13 -9.81
CA LEU A 60 5.08 -7.67 -9.77
C LEU A 60 4.29 -7.17 -10.99
N ILE A 61 3.22 -6.41 -10.74
CA ILE A 61 2.36 -5.80 -11.77
C ILE A 61 2.34 -4.29 -11.56
N PHE A 62 2.61 -3.53 -12.62
CA PHE A 62 2.39 -2.08 -12.64
C PHE A 62 1.03 -1.78 -13.27
N LEU A 63 0.28 -0.85 -12.68
CA LEU A 63 -1.00 -0.42 -13.22
C LEU A 63 -0.83 0.32 -14.56
N PRO A 64 -1.86 0.33 -15.43
CA PRO A 64 -1.88 1.26 -16.56
C PRO A 64 -1.87 2.72 -16.06
N PRO A 65 -1.29 3.67 -16.82
CA PRO A 65 -1.32 5.08 -16.46
C PRO A 65 -2.74 5.58 -16.14
N TYR A 66 -2.87 6.45 -15.14
CA TYR A 66 -4.14 7.08 -14.75
C TYR A 66 -5.29 6.09 -14.47
N SER A 67 -4.98 4.94 -13.86
CA SER A 67 -5.96 3.90 -13.51
C SER A 67 -6.20 3.77 -11.99
N PRO A 68 -6.61 4.84 -11.29
CA PRO A 68 -6.80 4.83 -9.84
C PRO A 68 -7.86 3.82 -9.39
N ASN A 69 -8.87 3.57 -10.23
CA ASN A 69 -9.93 2.58 -9.97
C ASN A 69 -9.39 1.15 -9.81
N LEU A 70 -8.19 0.87 -10.33
CA LEU A 70 -7.51 -0.42 -10.19
C LEU A 70 -6.58 -0.47 -8.96
N MET A 71 -6.59 0.54 -8.09
CA MET A 71 -5.75 0.60 -6.89
C MET A 71 -6.60 0.45 -5.62
N PRO A 72 -6.71 -0.76 -5.03
CA PRO A 72 -7.55 -1.00 -3.85
C PRO A 72 -7.21 -0.09 -2.67
N CYS A 73 -5.92 0.25 -2.54
CA CYS A 73 -5.46 1.02 -1.39
C CYS A 73 -5.93 2.48 -1.39
N GLU A 74 -6.42 3.03 -2.52
CA GLU A 74 -6.98 4.38 -2.54
C GLU A 74 -8.27 4.46 -1.70
N GLY A 75 -9.15 3.47 -1.83
CA GLY A 75 -10.38 3.38 -1.04
C GLY A 75 -10.10 3.22 0.45
N VAL A 76 -9.18 2.32 0.80
CA VAL A 76 -8.74 2.11 2.20
C VAL A 76 -8.16 3.40 2.80
N ILE A 77 -7.35 4.15 2.04
CA ILE A 77 -6.81 5.44 2.50
C ILE A 77 -7.91 6.49 2.62
N ALA A 78 -8.91 6.47 1.76
CA ALA A 78 -10.06 7.38 1.85
C ALA A 78 -10.85 7.14 3.15
N LEU A 79 -11.06 5.87 3.54
CA LEU A 79 -11.67 5.52 4.84
C LEU A 79 -10.86 6.05 6.02
N ALA A 80 -9.55 5.78 6.06
CA ALA A 80 -8.68 6.29 7.12
C ALA A 80 -8.73 7.83 7.21
N LYS A 81 -8.73 8.52 6.06
CA LYS A 81 -8.88 9.98 6.02
C LYS A 81 -10.26 10.46 6.47
N SER A 82 -11.33 9.72 6.20
CA SER A 82 -12.67 10.05 6.72
C SER A 82 -12.66 10.00 8.24
N TRP A 83 -12.14 8.90 8.79
CA TRP A 83 -12.03 8.72 10.22
C TRP A 83 -11.21 9.84 10.89
N ILE A 84 -10.06 10.23 10.31
CA ILE A 84 -9.26 11.34 10.85
C ILE A 84 -10.06 12.65 10.85
N ARG A 85 -10.80 12.96 9.78
CA ARG A 85 -11.64 14.17 9.71
C ARG A 85 -12.80 14.15 10.71
N GLU A 86 -13.36 12.98 10.99
CA GLU A 86 -14.38 12.83 12.04
C GLU A 86 -13.79 13.04 13.45
N ASN A 87 -12.47 12.95 13.59
CA ASN A 87 -11.71 13.16 14.83
C ASN A 87 -10.84 14.43 14.78
N ASP A 88 -11.21 15.45 14.00
CA ASP A 88 -10.36 16.62 13.71
C ASP A 88 -9.89 17.36 14.97
N LEU A 89 -10.75 17.44 16.00
CA LEU A 89 -10.38 18.07 17.28
C LEU A 89 -9.25 17.33 18.01
N VAL A 90 -9.24 15.99 17.93
CA VAL A 90 -8.16 15.16 18.49
C VAL A 90 -6.91 15.28 17.63
N TRP A 91 -7.07 15.33 16.31
CA TRP A 91 -5.98 15.52 15.36
C TRP A 91 -5.23 16.84 15.59
N GLU A 92 -5.95 17.95 15.79
CA GLU A 92 -5.36 19.28 16.06
C GLU A 92 -4.54 19.33 17.35
N GLN A 93 -4.86 18.49 18.33
CA GLN A 93 -4.24 18.45 19.65
C GLN A 93 -3.27 17.28 19.81
N CYS A 94 -3.04 16.51 18.75
CA CYS A 94 -2.23 15.30 18.82
C CYS A 94 -0.74 15.66 18.79
N ASP A 95 -0.01 15.26 19.84
CA ASP A 95 1.45 15.38 19.88
C ASP A 95 2.15 14.34 18.99
N GLU A 96 1.49 13.21 18.71
CA GLU A 96 2.03 12.06 17.95
C GLU A 96 1.08 11.63 16.82
N PRO A 97 1.02 12.38 15.70
CA PRO A 97 0.06 12.15 14.61
C PRO A 97 0.20 10.77 13.95
N GLU A 98 1.35 10.12 14.04
CA GLU A 98 1.56 8.75 13.55
C GLU A 98 0.65 7.73 14.25
N ASN A 99 0.41 7.90 15.56
CA ASN A 99 -0.49 7.01 16.31
C ASN A 99 -1.93 7.19 15.84
N MET A 100 -2.37 8.42 15.59
CA MET A 100 -3.69 8.71 15.03
C MET A 100 -3.88 8.08 13.65
N VAL A 101 -2.85 8.11 12.80
CA VAL A 101 -2.88 7.42 11.50
C VAL A 101 -2.98 5.91 11.69
N PHE A 102 -2.22 5.34 12.63
CA PHE A 102 -2.30 3.91 12.94
C PHE A 102 -3.72 3.51 13.41
N GLU A 103 -4.28 4.26 14.36
CA GLU A 103 -5.64 4.06 14.85
C GLU A 103 -6.66 4.14 13.70
N ALA A 104 -6.55 5.14 12.83
CA ALA A 104 -7.44 5.27 11.67
C ALA A 104 -7.47 4.02 10.78
N PHE A 105 -6.32 3.35 10.58
CA PHE A 105 -6.27 2.09 9.84
C PHE A 105 -6.81 0.90 10.63
N MET A 106 -6.70 0.90 11.97
CA MET A 106 -7.28 -0.14 12.83
C MET A 106 -8.81 -0.09 12.90
N GLN A 107 -9.43 1.02 12.53
CA GLN A 107 -10.90 1.15 12.45
C GLN A 107 -11.51 0.61 11.15
N ILE A 108 -10.69 0.21 10.17
CA ILE A 108 -11.17 -0.30 8.89
C ILE A 108 -11.50 -1.78 9.02
N ALA A 109 -12.72 -2.18 8.64
CA ALA A 109 -13.14 -3.57 8.74
C ALA A 109 -12.57 -4.42 7.59
N ASP A 110 -12.39 -5.71 7.84
CA ASP A 110 -11.95 -6.68 6.81
C ASP A 110 -12.92 -6.73 5.60
N GLU A 111 -14.22 -6.49 5.84
CA GLU A 111 -15.23 -6.41 4.79
C GLU A 111 -15.00 -5.22 3.86
N ASP A 112 -14.60 -4.05 4.39
CA ASP A 112 -14.26 -2.88 3.59
C ASP A 112 -13.05 -3.16 2.69
N ILE A 113 -12.01 -3.78 3.26
CA ILE A 113 -10.81 -4.17 2.52
C ILE A 113 -11.19 -5.11 1.37
N THR A 114 -12.00 -6.13 1.66
CA THR A 114 -12.49 -7.09 0.66
C THR A 114 -13.31 -6.40 -0.43
N ASN A 115 -14.17 -5.45 -0.06
CA ASN A 115 -14.99 -4.70 -1.00
C ASN A 115 -14.15 -3.84 -1.94
N TYR A 116 -13.08 -3.20 -1.46
CA TYR A 116 -12.19 -2.43 -2.33
C TYR A 116 -11.32 -3.29 -3.25
N ILE A 117 -10.91 -4.48 -2.80
CA ILE A 117 -10.21 -5.44 -3.66
C ILE A 117 -11.13 -5.89 -4.80
N ARG A 118 -12.40 -6.23 -4.48
CA ARG A 118 -13.43 -6.57 -5.49
C ARG A 118 -13.74 -5.41 -6.43
N HIS A 119 -13.89 -4.20 -5.89
CA HIS A 119 -14.11 -2.99 -6.70
C HIS A 119 -12.98 -2.73 -7.70
N SER A 120 -11.76 -3.15 -7.36
CA SER A 120 -10.57 -3.03 -8.23
C SER A 120 -10.35 -4.25 -9.15
N GLU A 121 -11.36 -5.13 -9.28
CA GLU A 121 -11.37 -6.28 -10.19
C GLU A 121 -10.40 -7.43 -9.84
N TYR A 122 -10.03 -7.59 -8.57
CA TYR A 122 -9.10 -8.65 -8.13
C TYR A 122 -9.74 -9.81 -7.34
N LEU A 123 -11.04 -9.73 -7.04
CA LEU A 123 -11.86 -10.76 -6.38
C LEU A 123 -13.25 -10.77 -7.00
#